data_AF-A0A2S7Z3Z1-F1
#
_entry.id   AF-A0A2S7Z3Z1-F1
#
_cell.length_a   1.000
_cell.length_b   1.000
_cell.length_c   1.000
_cell.angle_alpha   90.00
_cell.angle_beta   90.00
_cell.angle_gamma   90.00
#
_symmetry.space_group_name_H-M   'P 1'
#
loop_
_entity.id
_entity.type
_entity.pdbx_description
1 polymer ?
#
loop_
_entity_poly.entity_id
_entity_poly.type
_entity_poly.pdbx_seq_one_letter_code
_entity_poly.pdbx_strand_id
1 'polypeptide(L)'
;MSNLKDFDWTGFWNDVDYAFESYIGKPVTEEDIKDAEAELGYTLPAAYIELLKNHNGGAVKKNCFINDDGDCVYVTGIYGIDRGKKYSLLGEFGNEFWISKWEYPPIGVVVADTISGGHDMIFLDYRDCGPTGEPKVVRVDQEGDYSITLLADSFADFIKNLYISIEEIKDEEFQELSDADKVKLLNEQEDLDIDRAMELLTNIGIDNLSPILLSTLGRMYNNKGRAAEAIELFERIDEAHRDWSWYYRCGYAHAMLAIGESYESEHVQKALQLIETAMKMTKEAHLDKQLGWCCEVVKYLLTQIKPKEYKGDYPVIFETIKNVFDNRNSKKTTEDNHIEDANEYEEDNYPTYDVVHWVFNKQTYSREAFSKEYNENVKKYLDDDEADDDDRLEEPEILVTYEAWIESEDQLFDNERVTDEELLEEDKEDGMWQVEIMAHLVADNGTYFTREELLFKLHNLMANKELGDHVFFEGIEYEGHECEGYGLIDNEDGIPVFYICCGS
;
A
#
# COMPACT_ATOMS: atom_id res chain seq x y z
N MET A 1 6.65 12.75 -31.23
CA MET A 1 5.35 12.13 -31.54
C MET A 1 5.53 10.64 -31.41
N SER A 2 4.92 10.05 -30.37
CA SER A 2 4.84 8.60 -30.23
C SER A 2 4.02 8.05 -31.42
N ASN A 3 4.46 6.97 -32.05
CA ASN A 3 3.76 6.35 -33.19
C ASN A 3 3.72 4.82 -33.04
N LEU A 4 2.92 4.17 -33.88
CA LEU A 4 2.63 2.73 -33.95
C LEU A 4 3.16 2.08 -35.24
N LYS A 5 4.01 2.77 -36.01
CA LYS A 5 4.51 2.30 -37.31
C LYS A 5 5.20 0.93 -37.26
N ASP A 6 5.93 0.66 -36.18
CA ASP A 6 6.65 -0.60 -35.96
C ASP A 6 5.99 -1.46 -34.86
N PHE A 7 4.73 -1.19 -34.53
CA PHE A 7 3.97 -1.96 -33.54
C PHE A 7 3.62 -3.35 -34.08
N ASP A 8 3.82 -4.39 -33.25
CA ASP A 8 3.42 -5.75 -33.59
C ASP A 8 1.93 -5.97 -33.27
N TRP A 9 1.13 -5.99 -34.34
CA TRP A 9 -0.32 -6.21 -34.28
C TRP A 9 -0.69 -7.69 -34.09
N THR A 10 0.28 -8.61 -34.09
CA THR A 10 0.02 -10.05 -33.93
C THR A 10 -0.68 -10.31 -32.59
N GLY A 11 -1.87 -10.89 -32.64
CA GLY A 11 -2.66 -11.20 -31.45
C GLY A 11 -3.25 -9.97 -30.73
N PHE A 12 -3.22 -8.78 -31.34
CA PHE A 12 -3.82 -7.58 -30.77
C PHE A 12 -5.35 -7.57 -30.93
N TRP A 13 -5.83 -7.86 -32.14
CA TRP A 13 -7.25 -7.86 -32.50
C TRP A 13 -7.94 -9.19 -32.16
N ASN A 14 -9.22 -9.11 -31.81
CA ASN A 14 -10.10 -10.25 -31.61
C ASN A 14 -11.18 -10.28 -32.71
N ASP A 15 -10.80 -10.69 -33.91
CA ASP A 15 -11.65 -10.69 -35.10
C ASP A 15 -12.65 -11.85 -35.11
N VAL A 16 -13.62 -11.81 -34.21
CA VAL A 16 -14.79 -12.71 -34.17
C VAL A 16 -15.93 -12.18 -35.03
N ASP A 17 -16.90 -13.03 -35.38
CA ASP A 17 -18.05 -12.66 -36.23
C ASP A 17 -18.77 -11.40 -35.74
N TYR A 18 -18.95 -11.26 -34.42
CA TYR A 18 -19.54 -10.07 -33.81
C TYR A 18 -18.73 -8.78 -34.08
N ALA A 19 -17.40 -8.87 -34.04
CA ALA A 19 -16.52 -7.75 -34.35
C ALA A 19 -16.66 -7.33 -35.82
N PHE A 20 -16.69 -8.30 -36.74
CA PHE A 20 -16.91 -8.04 -38.16
C PHE A 20 -18.22 -7.32 -38.44
N GLU A 21 -19.29 -7.71 -37.75
CA GLU A 21 -20.59 -7.08 -37.90
C GLU A 21 -20.60 -5.67 -37.32
N SER A 22 -20.06 -5.50 -36.11
CA SER A 22 -20.35 -4.33 -35.28
C SER A 22 -19.26 -3.25 -35.26
N TYR A 23 -17.98 -3.63 -35.45
CA TYR A 23 -16.81 -2.74 -35.32
C TYR A 23 -16.04 -2.57 -36.63
N ILE A 24 -15.71 -3.69 -37.30
CA ILE A 24 -14.68 -3.69 -38.34
C ILE A 24 -15.17 -3.05 -39.64
N GLY A 25 -14.69 -1.84 -39.91
CA GLY A 25 -15.00 -1.06 -41.09
C GLY A 25 -14.24 -1.48 -42.35
N LYS A 26 -14.64 -0.92 -43.50
CA LYS A 26 -13.86 -1.02 -44.75
C LYS A 26 -12.47 -0.36 -44.58
N PRO A 27 -11.45 -0.74 -45.37
CA PRO A 27 -10.16 -0.06 -45.36
C PRO A 27 -10.30 1.47 -45.54
N VAL A 28 -9.60 2.24 -44.71
CA VAL A 28 -9.70 3.71 -44.70
C VAL A 28 -8.93 4.34 -45.85
N THR A 29 -9.46 5.43 -46.39
CA THR A 29 -8.76 6.33 -47.30
C THR A 29 -8.44 7.67 -46.63
N GLU A 30 -7.52 8.44 -47.22
CA GLU A 30 -7.21 9.79 -46.75
C GLU A 30 -8.42 10.74 -46.84
N GLU A 31 -9.40 10.45 -47.71
CA GLU A 31 -10.64 11.20 -47.80
C GLU A 31 -11.57 10.85 -46.64
N ASP A 32 -11.74 9.55 -46.32
CA ASP A 32 -12.54 9.12 -45.16
C ASP A 32 -12.00 9.74 -43.85
N ILE A 33 -10.68 9.82 -43.67
CA ILE A 33 -10.05 10.43 -42.49
C ILE A 33 -10.37 11.94 -42.42
N LYS A 34 -10.19 12.69 -43.51
CA LYS A 34 -10.48 14.12 -43.54
C LYS A 34 -11.94 14.44 -43.28
N ASP A 35 -12.84 13.63 -43.83
CA ASP A 35 -14.27 13.78 -43.60
C ASP A 35 -14.64 13.49 -42.14
N ALA A 36 -14.02 12.48 -41.53
CA ALA A 36 -14.19 12.17 -40.11
C ALA A 36 -13.70 13.31 -39.21
N GLU A 37 -12.49 13.82 -39.42
CA GLU A 37 -11.93 14.95 -38.67
C GLU A 37 -12.77 16.22 -38.82
N ALA A 38 -13.27 16.49 -40.04
CA ALA A 38 -14.11 17.65 -40.32
C ALA A 38 -15.46 17.58 -39.60
N GLU A 39 -16.05 16.39 -39.48
CA GLU A 39 -17.32 16.19 -38.76
C GLU A 39 -17.13 16.21 -37.25
N LEU A 40 -16.09 15.54 -36.73
CA LEU A 40 -15.78 15.51 -35.31
C LEU A 40 -15.34 16.89 -34.79
N GLY A 41 -14.71 17.69 -35.66
CA GLY A 41 -14.11 18.97 -35.29
C GLY A 41 -12.73 18.83 -34.62
N TYR A 42 -12.11 17.66 -34.70
CA TYR A 42 -10.83 17.31 -34.09
C TYR A 42 -9.89 16.68 -35.12
N THR A 43 -8.59 17.02 -35.05
CA THR A 43 -7.54 16.29 -35.76
C THR A 43 -7.21 15.02 -34.99
N LEU A 44 -7.33 13.85 -35.62
CA LEU A 44 -7.04 12.58 -34.98
C LEU A 44 -5.52 12.40 -34.78
N PRO A 45 -5.09 11.75 -33.68
CA PRO A 45 -3.67 11.50 -33.43
C PRO A 45 -3.05 10.69 -34.57
N ALA A 46 -1.78 10.95 -34.89
CA ALA A 46 -1.06 10.21 -35.93
C ALA A 46 -1.08 8.69 -35.67
N ALA A 47 -0.94 8.29 -34.41
CA ALA A 47 -1.03 6.90 -33.97
C ALA A 47 -2.42 6.29 -34.20
N TYR A 48 -3.49 7.08 -34.00
CA TYR A 48 -4.85 6.63 -34.27
C TYR A 48 -5.07 6.38 -35.77
N ILE A 49 -4.54 7.26 -36.62
CA ILE A 49 -4.58 7.09 -38.07
C ILE A 49 -3.79 5.84 -38.51
N GLU A 50 -2.63 5.57 -37.88
CA GLU A 50 -1.86 4.35 -38.14
C GLU A 50 -2.63 3.09 -37.74
N LEU A 51 -3.33 3.11 -36.61
CA LEU A 51 -4.27 2.05 -36.21
C LEU A 51 -5.37 1.87 -37.26
N LEU A 52 -6.07 2.92 -37.67
CA LEU A 52 -7.14 2.86 -38.67
C LEU A 52 -6.67 2.28 -40.02
N LYS A 53 -5.43 2.59 -40.42
CA LYS A 53 -4.79 2.07 -41.63
C LYS A 53 -4.43 0.60 -41.53
N ASN A 54 -4.11 0.12 -40.32
CA ASN A 54 -3.92 -1.30 -40.04
C ASN A 54 -5.28 -2.03 -40.01
N HIS A 55 -6.24 -1.48 -39.26
CA HIS A 55 -7.51 -2.09 -38.94
C HIS A 55 -8.53 -1.01 -38.54
N ASN A 56 -9.61 -0.86 -39.31
CA ASN A 56 -10.58 0.24 -39.15
C ASN A 56 -11.63 -0.06 -38.07
N GLY A 57 -11.16 -0.13 -36.83
CA GLY A 57 -11.94 -0.49 -35.65
C GLY A 57 -12.11 -2.01 -35.48
N GLY A 58 -12.23 -2.47 -34.24
CA GLY A 58 -12.32 -3.89 -33.93
C GLY A 58 -12.43 -4.16 -32.44
N ALA A 59 -12.88 -5.37 -32.09
CA ALA A 59 -12.74 -5.87 -30.73
C ALA A 59 -11.26 -6.18 -30.46
N VAL A 60 -10.79 -5.95 -29.25
CA VAL A 60 -9.39 -6.17 -28.87
C VAL A 60 -9.24 -7.43 -28.03
N LYS A 61 -8.13 -8.14 -28.23
CA LYS A 61 -7.72 -9.26 -27.38
C LYS A 61 -6.82 -8.78 -26.24
N LYS A 62 -5.98 -7.78 -26.51
CA LYS A 62 -5.27 -7.02 -25.48
C LYS A 62 -6.23 -5.96 -24.95
N ASN A 63 -7.05 -6.34 -23.99
CA ASN A 63 -8.17 -5.56 -23.46
C ASN A 63 -7.87 -4.84 -22.14
N CYS A 64 -6.84 -5.22 -21.39
CA CYS A 64 -6.56 -4.66 -20.07
C CYS A 64 -5.56 -3.50 -20.16
N PHE A 65 -5.90 -2.34 -19.62
CA PHE A 65 -4.97 -1.23 -19.41
C PHE A 65 -4.90 -0.90 -17.92
N ILE A 66 -3.68 -0.67 -17.42
CA ILE A 66 -3.43 -0.30 -16.02
C ILE A 66 -2.57 0.96 -16.04
N ASN A 67 -3.02 2.03 -15.36
CA ASN A 67 -2.26 3.26 -15.26
C ASN A 67 -1.23 3.21 -14.11
N ASP A 68 -0.42 4.27 -13.98
CA ASP A 68 0.62 4.34 -12.94
C ASP A 68 0.08 4.34 -11.50
N ASP A 69 -1.21 4.65 -11.32
CA ASP A 69 -1.91 4.66 -10.03
C ASP A 69 -2.56 3.30 -9.70
N GLY A 70 -2.49 2.32 -10.61
CA GLY A 70 -3.08 0.99 -10.45
C GLY A 70 -4.54 0.89 -10.91
N ASP A 71 -5.13 1.93 -11.50
CA ASP A 71 -6.48 1.87 -12.06
C ASP A 71 -6.50 0.99 -13.31
N CYS A 72 -7.30 -0.07 -13.25
CA CYS A 72 -7.52 -0.99 -14.34
C CYS A 72 -8.77 -0.64 -15.14
N VAL A 73 -8.69 -0.69 -16.46
CA VAL A 73 -9.83 -0.61 -17.37
C VAL A 73 -9.76 -1.69 -18.45
N TYR A 74 -10.92 -2.31 -18.71
CA TYR A 74 -11.05 -3.38 -19.71
C TYR A 74 -11.78 -2.88 -20.95
N VAL A 75 -11.02 -2.69 -22.04
CA VAL A 75 -11.48 -2.27 -23.35
C VAL A 75 -12.12 -3.44 -24.10
N THR A 76 -13.35 -3.26 -24.59
CA THR A 76 -14.02 -4.27 -25.43
C THR A 76 -13.63 -4.08 -26.90
N GLY A 77 -13.75 -2.86 -27.42
CA GLY A 77 -13.39 -2.57 -28.80
C GLY A 77 -12.93 -1.14 -29.02
N ILE A 78 -12.03 -0.98 -29.97
CA ILE A 78 -11.56 0.32 -30.44
C ILE A 78 -12.38 0.70 -31.66
N TYR A 79 -12.88 1.92 -31.65
CA TYR A 79 -13.77 2.42 -32.70
C TYR A 79 -13.01 2.68 -34.00
N GLY A 80 -13.65 2.36 -35.12
CA GLY A 80 -13.21 2.78 -36.45
C GLY A 80 -13.87 4.11 -36.85
N ILE A 81 -13.76 4.48 -38.12
CA ILE A 81 -14.43 5.66 -38.70
C ILE A 81 -15.51 5.30 -39.74
N ASP A 82 -15.79 4.01 -39.95
CA ASP A 82 -16.83 3.60 -40.89
C ASP A 82 -18.23 3.83 -40.32
N ARG A 83 -19.01 4.72 -40.94
CA ARG A 83 -20.40 5.03 -40.55
C ARG A 83 -21.34 3.84 -40.63
N GLY A 84 -21.00 2.83 -41.44
CA GLY A 84 -21.81 1.62 -41.57
C GLY A 84 -21.69 0.68 -40.37
N LYS A 85 -20.78 0.96 -39.43
CA LYS A 85 -20.53 0.14 -38.24
C LYS A 85 -21.22 0.75 -37.02
N LYS A 86 -21.70 -0.13 -36.14
CA LYS A 86 -22.44 0.28 -34.95
C LYS A 86 -21.52 1.00 -33.95
N TYR A 87 -20.36 0.41 -33.70
CA TYR A 87 -19.32 0.90 -32.81
C TYR A 87 -18.18 1.50 -33.62
N SER A 88 -18.36 2.76 -33.96
CA SER A 88 -17.48 3.57 -34.81
C SER A 88 -17.66 5.02 -34.40
N LEU A 89 -16.63 5.85 -34.55
CA LEU A 89 -16.67 7.27 -34.20
C LEU A 89 -17.89 7.98 -34.81
N LEU A 90 -18.29 7.54 -36.01
CA LEU A 90 -19.39 8.10 -36.82
C LEU A 90 -20.58 7.14 -36.95
N GLY A 91 -20.60 6.07 -36.14
CA GLY A 91 -21.62 5.03 -36.13
C GLY A 91 -22.83 5.35 -35.27
N GLU A 92 -23.71 4.36 -35.10
CA GLU A 92 -24.92 4.47 -34.25
C GLU A 92 -24.57 4.83 -32.80
N PHE A 93 -23.53 4.22 -32.26
CA PHE A 93 -22.99 4.49 -30.92
C PHE A 93 -21.65 5.23 -31.00
N GLY A 94 -21.58 6.22 -31.90
CA GLY A 94 -20.41 7.09 -32.07
C GLY A 94 -20.40 8.31 -31.16
N ASN A 95 -19.51 9.25 -31.47
CA ASN A 95 -19.23 10.42 -30.61
C ASN A 95 -20.47 11.27 -30.33
N GLU A 96 -21.31 11.52 -31.36
CA GLU A 96 -22.55 12.29 -31.21
C GLU A 96 -23.53 11.62 -30.25
N PHE A 97 -23.64 10.29 -30.28
CA PHE A 97 -24.55 9.54 -29.42
C PHE A 97 -24.16 9.70 -27.94
N TRP A 98 -22.91 9.43 -27.59
CA TRP A 98 -22.46 9.47 -26.20
C TRP A 98 -22.51 10.88 -25.60
N ILE A 99 -22.15 11.90 -26.37
CA ILE A 99 -22.20 13.29 -25.90
C ILE A 99 -23.64 13.81 -25.83
N SER A 100 -24.47 13.59 -26.87
CA SER A 100 -25.80 14.21 -26.94
C SER A 100 -26.93 13.43 -26.27
N LYS A 101 -26.80 12.11 -26.16
CA LYS A 101 -27.84 11.23 -25.57
C LYS A 101 -27.51 10.79 -24.16
N TRP A 102 -26.23 10.52 -23.90
CA TRP A 102 -25.73 10.06 -22.60
C TRP A 102 -24.98 11.15 -21.84
N GLU A 103 -25.00 12.38 -22.35
CA GLU A 103 -24.50 13.58 -21.67
C GLU A 103 -23.03 13.51 -21.21
N TYR A 104 -22.24 12.63 -21.84
CA TYR A 104 -20.79 12.60 -21.62
C TYR A 104 -20.18 13.96 -21.96
N PRO A 105 -19.16 14.40 -21.20
CA PRO A 105 -18.62 15.75 -21.34
C PRO A 105 -17.95 15.92 -22.71
N PRO A 106 -18.14 17.07 -23.39
CA PRO A 106 -17.64 17.31 -24.74
C PRO A 106 -16.15 17.70 -24.72
N ILE A 107 -15.31 16.83 -24.17
CA ILE A 107 -13.86 17.04 -24.01
C ILE A 107 -13.06 16.62 -25.25
N GLY A 108 -13.69 15.88 -26.16
CA GLY A 108 -13.01 15.33 -27.33
C GLY A 108 -13.79 14.21 -28.01
N VAL A 109 -13.10 13.09 -28.24
CA VAL A 109 -13.60 11.99 -29.08
C VAL A 109 -13.64 10.68 -28.29
N VAL A 110 -14.80 10.02 -28.25
CA VAL A 110 -14.98 8.67 -27.71
C VAL A 110 -14.34 7.66 -28.64
N VAL A 111 -13.29 6.97 -28.22
CA VAL A 111 -12.48 6.09 -29.11
C VAL A 111 -12.56 4.61 -28.81
N ALA A 112 -13.06 4.22 -27.64
CA ALA A 112 -13.26 2.81 -27.30
C ALA A 112 -14.37 2.65 -26.25
N ASP A 113 -15.08 1.53 -26.32
CA ASP A 113 -15.98 1.08 -25.27
C ASP A 113 -15.30 0.06 -24.36
N THR A 114 -15.83 -0.06 -23.16
CA THR A 114 -15.33 -0.96 -22.12
C THR A 114 -16.31 -2.11 -21.89
N ILE A 115 -15.93 -3.06 -21.06
CA ILE A 115 -16.80 -4.15 -20.61
C ILE A 115 -18.06 -3.66 -19.86
N SER A 116 -18.09 -2.40 -19.41
CA SER A 116 -19.22 -1.85 -18.67
C SER A 116 -20.44 -1.61 -19.56
N GLY A 117 -20.26 -1.58 -20.89
CA GLY A 117 -21.38 -1.33 -21.81
C GLY A 117 -21.88 0.12 -21.80
N GLY A 118 -21.01 1.07 -21.43
CA GLY A 118 -21.27 2.51 -21.51
C GLY A 118 -21.37 3.24 -20.18
N HIS A 119 -21.17 2.55 -19.04
CA HIS A 119 -21.05 3.20 -17.73
C HIS A 119 -19.69 3.92 -17.58
N ASP A 120 -18.69 3.48 -18.33
CA ASP A 120 -17.46 4.21 -18.55
C ASP A 120 -17.00 4.05 -20.00
N MET A 121 -16.27 5.06 -20.50
CA MET A 121 -15.86 5.13 -21.91
C MET A 121 -14.47 5.73 -22.02
N ILE A 122 -13.73 5.36 -23.08
CA ILE A 122 -12.38 5.86 -23.32
C ILE A 122 -12.43 7.04 -24.30
N PHE A 123 -11.81 8.16 -23.91
CA PHE A 123 -11.78 9.38 -24.69
C PHE A 123 -10.36 9.77 -25.07
N LEU A 124 -10.24 10.40 -26.24
CA LEU A 124 -9.17 11.35 -26.52
C LEU A 124 -9.58 12.71 -25.95
N ASP A 125 -8.84 13.20 -24.96
CA ASP A 125 -9.09 14.48 -24.28
C ASP A 125 -8.27 15.61 -24.90
N TYR A 126 -8.97 16.59 -25.49
CA TYR A 126 -8.39 17.74 -26.17
C TYR A 126 -8.48 19.03 -25.36
N ARG A 127 -8.94 19.01 -24.10
CA ARG A 127 -9.13 20.23 -23.28
C ARG A 127 -7.85 21.08 -23.19
N ASP A 128 -6.71 20.42 -22.99
CA ASP A 128 -5.42 21.10 -22.80
C ASP A 128 -4.74 21.47 -24.12
N CYS A 129 -4.76 20.57 -25.11
CA CYS A 129 -4.01 20.72 -26.35
C CYS A 129 -4.81 21.41 -27.48
N GLY A 130 -6.12 21.58 -27.30
CA GLY A 130 -7.04 22.12 -28.30
C GLY A 130 -7.30 21.14 -29.45
N PRO A 131 -8.27 21.44 -30.34
CA PRO A 131 -8.81 20.49 -31.31
C PRO A 131 -7.82 19.98 -32.38
N THR A 132 -6.63 20.57 -32.47
CA THR A 132 -5.58 20.19 -33.44
C THR A 132 -4.30 19.70 -32.75
N GLY A 133 -4.30 19.58 -31.42
CA GLY A 133 -3.16 19.15 -30.62
C GLY A 133 -3.05 17.63 -30.52
N GLU A 134 -2.03 17.15 -29.80
CA GLU A 134 -1.92 15.74 -29.43
C GLU A 134 -2.71 15.52 -28.12
N PRO A 135 -3.82 14.78 -28.13
CA PRO A 135 -4.65 14.56 -26.95
C PRO A 135 -4.07 13.48 -26.03
N LYS A 136 -4.43 13.58 -24.75
CA LYS A 136 -4.25 12.51 -23.77
C LYS A 136 -5.38 11.47 -23.92
N VAL A 137 -5.18 10.28 -23.36
CA VAL A 137 -6.22 9.25 -23.27
C VAL A 137 -6.75 9.21 -21.85
N VAL A 138 -8.07 9.26 -21.69
CA VAL A 138 -8.73 9.26 -20.39
C VAL A 138 -9.89 8.27 -20.34
N ARG A 139 -10.17 7.73 -19.15
CA ARG A 139 -11.44 7.08 -18.83
C ARG A 139 -12.39 8.15 -18.33
N VAL A 140 -13.62 8.15 -18.80
CA VAL A 140 -14.71 8.94 -18.21
C VAL A 140 -15.73 7.98 -17.63
N ASP A 141 -15.96 8.07 -16.32
CA ASP A 141 -16.88 7.21 -15.57
C ASP A 141 -18.19 7.96 -15.30
N GLN A 142 -19.26 7.54 -15.97
CA GLN A 142 -20.58 8.16 -15.88
C GLN A 142 -21.25 7.93 -14.52
N GLU A 143 -20.97 6.81 -13.85
CA GLU A 143 -21.53 6.52 -12.51
C GLU A 143 -20.84 7.36 -11.44
N GLY A 144 -19.55 7.66 -11.65
CA GLY A 144 -18.75 8.59 -10.83
C GLY A 144 -18.91 10.06 -11.20
N ASP A 145 -20.11 10.52 -11.57
CA ASP A 145 -20.40 11.91 -11.98
C ASP A 145 -19.49 12.43 -13.11
N TYR A 146 -19.24 11.56 -14.11
CA TYR A 146 -18.33 11.83 -15.22
C TYR A 146 -16.89 12.16 -14.77
N SER A 147 -16.43 11.53 -13.68
CA SER A 147 -15.04 11.63 -13.24
C SER A 147 -14.09 11.21 -14.35
N ILE A 148 -12.96 11.90 -14.45
CA ILE A 148 -11.99 11.75 -15.54
C ILE A 148 -10.68 11.26 -14.97
N THR A 149 -10.29 10.04 -15.35
CA THR A 149 -9.02 9.42 -14.95
C THR A 149 -8.06 9.44 -16.11
N LEU A 150 -6.84 9.93 -15.90
CA LEU A 150 -5.77 9.87 -16.90
C LEU A 150 -5.31 8.43 -17.07
N LEU A 151 -5.28 7.96 -18.32
CA LEU A 151 -4.76 6.65 -18.67
C LEU A 151 -3.38 6.74 -19.31
N ALA A 152 -3.23 7.60 -20.32
CA ALA A 152 -1.95 7.76 -21.01
C ALA A 152 -1.76 9.16 -21.58
N ASP A 153 -0.51 9.59 -21.69
CA ASP A 153 -0.14 10.89 -22.28
C ASP A 153 -0.34 10.95 -23.80
N SER A 154 -0.45 9.80 -24.48
CA SER A 154 -0.75 9.74 -25.91
C SER A 154 -1.48 8.45 -26.27
N PHE A 155 -2.19 8.46 -27.41
CA PHE A 155 -2.87 7.27 -27.92
C PHE A 155 -1.91 6.12 -28.23
N ALA A 156 -0.70 6.42 -28.70
CA ALA A 156 0.30 5.39 -28.95
C ALA A 156 0.74 4.68 -27.66
N ASP A 157 0.87 5.43 -26.57
CA ASP A 157 1.29 4.87 -25.28
C ASP A 157 0.17 4.06 -24.64
N PHE A 158 -1.10 4.49 -24.82
CA PHE A 158 -2.26 3.68 -24.47
C PHE A 158 -2.24 2.31 -25.17
N ILE A 159 -2.12 2.29 -26.50
CA ILE A 159 -2.12 1.04 -27.29
C ILE A 159 -0.94 0.12 -26.94
N LYS A 160 0.24 0.68 -26.67
CA LYS A 160 1.44 -0.10 -26.35
C LYS A 160 1.40 -0.77 -24.98
N ASN A 161 0.58 -0.24 -24.06
CA ASN A 161 0.44 -0.74 -22.70
C ASN A 161 -0.90 -1.45 -22.46
N LEU A 162 -1.59 -1.86 -23.53
CA LEU A 162 -2.67 -2.84 -23.43
C LEU A 162 -2.10 -4.25 -23.28
N TYR A 163 -2.64 -5.00 -22.32
CA TYR A 163 -2.33 -6.39 -22.01
C TYR A 163 -3.55 -7.28 -22.31
N ILE A 164 -3.31 -8.57 -22.50
CA ILE A 164 -4.40 -9.54 -22.37
C ILE A 164 -4.71 -9.62 -20.87
N SER A 165 -5.98 -9.46 -20.49
CA SER A 165 -6.41 -9.62 -19.09
C SER A 165 -5.91 -10.95 -18.54
N ILE A 166 -5.37 -10.94 -17.32
CA ILE A 166 -4.90 -12.14 -16.62
C ILE A 166 -6.03 -13.17 -16.44
N GLU A 167 -7.27 -12.71 -16.34
CA GLU A 167 -8.46 -13.56 -16.22
C GLU A 167 -8.83 -14.25 -17.55
N GLU A 168 -8.43 -13.66 -18.69
CA GLU A 168 -8.80 -14.16 -20.03
C GLU A 168 -7.66 -14.90 -20.74
N ILE A 169 -6.40 -14.64 -20.37
CA ILE A 169 -5.25 -15.28 -21.00
C ILE A 169 -5.28 -16.80 -20.73
N LYS A 170 -5.20 -17.58 -21.81
CA LYS A 170 -5.13 -19.03 -21.71
C LYS A 170 -3.73 -19.51 -21.37
N ASP A 171 -3.64 -20.69 -20.78
CA ASP A 171 -2.38 -21.30 -20.40
C ASP A 171 -1.44 -21.47 -21.61
N GLU A 172 -1.97 -21.87 -22.77
CA GLU A 172 -1.15 -22.02 -23.99
C GLU A 172 -0.60 -20.68 -24.47
N GLU A 173 -1.41 -19.62 -24.40
CA GLU A 173 -1.04 -18.27 -24.84
C GLU A 173 0.03 -17.68 -23.90
N PHE A 174 -0.14 -17.87 -22.60
CA PHE A 174 0.86 -17.49 -21.61
C PHE A 174 2.16 -18.27 -21.80
N GLN A 175 2.10 -19.57 -22.09
CA GLN A 175 3.28 -20.40 -22.33
C GLN A 175 4.10 -19.95 -23.54
N GLU A 176 3.43 -19.49 -24.61
CA GLU A 176 4.07 -18.98 -25.84
C GLU A 176 4.83 -17.66 -25.64
N LEU A 177 4.53 -16.90 -24.58
CA LEU A 177 5.25 -15.66 -24.27
C LEU A 177 6.73 -15.93 -23.95
N SER A 178 7.60 -14.97 -24.20
CA SER A 178 8.96 -15.03 -23.66
C SER A 178 8.93 -14.92 -22.12
N ASP A 179 9.94 -15.43 -21.42
CA ASP A 179 9.99 -15.29 -19.96
C ASP A 179 9.96 -13.83 -19.50
N ALA A 180 10.54 -12.92 -20.27
CA ALA A 180 10.49 -11.48 -19.99
C ALA A 180 9.05 -10.95 -20.11
N ASP A 181 8.30 -11.36 -21.13
CA ASP A 181 6.91 -10.95 -21.31
C ASP A 181 5.98 -11.59 -20.29
N LYS A 182 6.23 -12.84 -19.87
CA LYS A 182 5.53 -13.48 -18.75
C LYS A 182 5.71 -12.66 -17.47
N VAL A 183 6.95 -12.33 -17.11
CA VAL A 183 7.25 -11.53 -15.91
C VAL A 183 6.62 -10.14 -16.00
N LYS A 184 6.68 -9.49 -17.17
CA LYS A 184 6.03 -8.20 -17.38
C LYS A 184 4.53 -8.31 -17.15
N LEU A 185 3.84 -9.25 -17.82
CA LEU A 185 2.40 -9.45 -17.67
C LEU A 185 2.00 -9.70 -16.20
N LEU A 186 2.76 -10.55 -15.50
CA LEU A 186 2.48 -10.89 -14.12
C LEU A 186 2.74 -9.71 -13.16
N ASN A 187 3.82 -8.95 -13.34
CA ASN A 187 4.10 -7.80 -12.46
C ASN A 187 3.03 -6.71 -12.55
N GLU A 188 2.44 -6.52 -13.72
CA GLU A 188 1.42 -5.48 -13.93
C GLU A 188 0.05 -5.94 -13.45
N GLN A 189 -0.23 -7.25 -13.46
CA GLN A 189 -1.59 -7.79 -13.23
C GLN A 189 -1.71 -8.71 -11.99
N GLU A 190 -0.63 -8.96 -11.23
CA GLU A 190 -0.71 -9.87 -10.08
C GLU A 190 -1.64 -9.37 -8.98
N ASP A 191 -1.77 -8.06 -8.81
CA ASP A 191 -2.67 -7.48 -7.80
C ASP A 191 -4.15 -7.61 -8.20
N LEU A 192 -4.46 -7.82 -9.49
CA LEU A 192 -5.82 -8.04 -9.97
C LEU A 192 -6.30 -9.46 -9.66
N ASP A 193 -5.47 -10.46 -9.94
CA ASP A 193 -5.76 -11.86 -9.64
C ASP A 193 -4.48 -12.67 -9.39
N ILE A 194 -3.99 -12.60 -8.14
CA ILE A 194 -2.78 -13.30 -7.73
C ILE A 194 -2.94 -14.83 -7.81
N ASP A 195 -4.14 -15.36 -7.61
CA ASP A 195 -4.37 -16.80 -7.64
C ASP A 195 -4.26 -17.31 -9.09
N ARG A 196 -4.82 -16.58 -10.07
CA ARG A 196 -4.62 -16.87 -11.49
C ARG A 196 -3.17 -16.68 -11.94
N ALA A 197 -2.49 -15.64 -11.45
CA ALA A 197 -1.07 -15.41 -11.72
C ALA A 197 -0.19 -16.59 -11.28
N MET A 198 -0.45 -17.10 -10.06
CA MET A 198 0.23 -18.28 -9.53
C MET A 198 -0.14 -19.54 -10.32
N GLU A 199 -1.43 -19.71 -10.67
CA GLU A 199 -1.91 -20.85 -11.46
C GLU A 199 -1.16 -20.96 -12.80
N LEU A 200 -1.08 -19.85 -13.55
CA LEU A 200 -0.39 -19.76 -14.84
C LEU A 200 1.06 -20.26 -14.77
N LEU A 201 1.80 -19.90 -13.72
CA LEU A 201 3.17 -20.38 -13.51
C LEU A 201 3.20 -21.86 -13.09
N THR A 202 2.31 -22.28 -12.20
CA THR A 202 2.27 -23.68 -11.75
C THR A 202 1.88 -24.66 -12.87
N ASN A 203 1.05 -24.24 -13.82
CA ASN A 203 0.62 -25.06 -14.96
C ASN A 203 1.74 -25.31 -15.98
N ILE A 204 2.80 -24.47 -16.01
CA ILE A 204 4.04 -24.76 -16.75
C ILE A 204 4.78 -25.96 -16.12
N GLY A 205 4.57 -26.20 -14.83
CA GLY A 205 5.30 -27.13 -13.99
C GLY A 205 6.55 -26.49 -13.41
N ILE A 206 6.69 -26.55 -12.08
CA ILE A 206 7.76 -25.89 -11.31
C ILE A 206 9.15 -26.24 -11.85
N ASP A 207 9.39 -27.50 -12.24
CA ASP A 207 10.67 -27.96 -12.77
C ASP A 207 11.02 -27.39 -14.15
N ASN A 208 10.05 -26.81 -14.86
CA ASN A 208 10.23 -26.18 -16.16
C ASN A 208 10.35 -24.65 -16.08
N LEU A 209 10.20 -24.06 -14.87
CA LEU A 209 10.32 -22.62 -14.69
C LEU A 209 11.79 -22.20 -14.72
N SER A 210 12.08 -21.13 -15.46
CA SER A 210 13.40 -20.50 -15.44
C SER A 210 13.65 -19.78 -14.10
N PRO A 211 14.91 -19.42 -13.78
CA PRO A 211 15.23 -18.72 -12.54
C PRO A 211 14.40 -17.45 -12.27
N ILE A 212 14.10 -16.67 -13.31
CA ILE A 212 13.31 -15.43 -13.15
C ILE A 212 11.84 -15.75 -12.85
N LEU A 213 11.29 -16.82 -13.42
CA LEU A 213 9.92 -17.25 -13.16
C LEU A 213 9.79 -17.93 -11.78
N LEU A 214 10.79 -18.71 -11.36
CA LEU A 214 10.87 -19.23 -9.98
C LEU A 214 10.91 -18.08 -8.96
N SER A 215 11.70 -17.05 -9.24
CA SER A 215 11.78 -15.86 -8.37
C SER A 215 10.47 -15.08 -8.32
N THR A 216 9.75 -15.00 -9.44
CA THR A 216 8.43 -14.35 -9.54
C THR A 216 7.38 -15.13 -8.76
N LEU A 217 7.31 -16.45 -8.95
CA LEU A 217 6.39 -17.31 -8.21
C LEU A 217 6.70 -17.28 -6.69
N GLY A 218 7.99 -17.37 -6.31
CA GLY A 218 8.41 -17.28 -4.91
C GLY A 218 8.02 -15.96 -4.25
N ARG A 219 8.05 -14.83 -4.97
CA ARG A 219 7.53 -13.54 -4.48
C ARG A 219 6.03 -13.64 -4.18
N MET A 220 5.24 -14.21 -5.09
CA MET A 220 3.78 -14.35 -4.88
C MET A 220 3.47 -15.24 -3.66
N TYR A 221 4.23 -16.32 -3.46
CA TYR A 221 4.12 -17.15 -2.26
C TYR A 221 4.44 -16.36 -0.97
N ASN A 222 5.50 -15.54 -0.96
CA ASN A 222 5.79 -14.64 0.16
C ASN A 222 4.63 -13.69 0.46
N ASN A 223 4.07 -13.04 -0.57
CA ASN A 223 2.97 -12.09 -0.42
C ASN A 223 1.68 -12.74 0.11
N LYS A 224 1.49 -14.04 -0.14
CA LYS A 224 0.36 -14.85 0.40
C LYS A 224 0.67 -15.47 1.77
N GLY A 225 1.78 -15.11 2.41
CA GLY A 225 2.19 -15.66 3.71
C GLY A 225 2.66 -17.12 3.67
N ARG A 226 2.94 -17.65 2.48
CA ARG A 226 3.34 -19.06 2.25
C ARG A 226 4.87 -19.19 2.20
N ALA A 227 5.50 -18.83 3.32
CA ALA A 227 6.96 -18.68 3.41
C ALA A 227 7.74 -19.99 3.16
N ALA A 228 7.23 -21.12 3.64
CA ALA A 228 7.88 -22.41 3.43
C ALA A 228 7.96 -22.81 1.95
N GLU A 229 6.86 -22.63 1.20
CA GLU A 229 6.86 -22.88 -0.25
C GLU A 229 7.74 -21.87 -1.00
N ALA A 230 7.77 -20.61 -0.57
CA ALA A 230 8.65 -19.62 -1.17
C ALA A 230 10.14 -20.00 -1.04
N ILE A 231 10.57 -20.48 0.14
CA ILE A 231 11.94 -20.96 0.36
C ILE A 231 12.26 -22.13 -0.58
N GLU A 232 11.37 -23.11 -0.71
CA GLU A 232 11.60 -24.26 -1.62
C GLU A 232 11.84 -23.79 -3.06
N LEU A 233 11.07 -22.79 -3.53
CA LEU A 233 11.25 -22.23 -4.88
C LEU A 233 12.55 -21.44 -5.02
N PHE A 234 12.89 -20.61 -4.03
CA PHE A 234 14.13 -19.84 -4.07
C PHE A 234 15.36 -20.75 -4.04
N GLU A 235 15.34 -21.84 -3.26
CA GLU A 235 16.46 -22.79 -3.17
C GLU A 235 16.74 -23.54 -4.49
N ARG A 236 15.75 -23.65 -5.38
CA ARG A 236 15.90 -24.22 -6.73
C ARG A 236 16.70 -23.33 -7.69
N ILE A 237 16.89 -22.06 -7.36
CA ILE A 237 17.65 -21.12 -8.20
C ILE A 237 19.14 -21.30 -7.91
N ASP A 238 19.93 -21.62 -8.94
CA ASP A 238 21.38 -21.75 -8.82
C ASP A 238 22.04 -20.45 -8.34
N GLU A 239 23.12 -20.56 -7.56
CA GLU A 239 23.84 -19.42 -6.98
C GLU A 239 24.27 -18.37 -8.02
N ALA A 240 24.59 -18.79 -9.24
CA ALA A 240 24.95 -17.90 -10.35
C ALA A 240 23.82 -16.96 -10.82
N HIS A 241 22.57 -17.24 -10.43
CA HIS A 241 21.38 -16.47 -10.78
C HIS A 241 20.79 -15.72 -9.58
N ARG A 242 21.45 -15.75 -8.41
CA ARG A 242 20.97 -15.07 -7.19
C ARG A 242 21.47 -13.64 -7.16
N ASP A 243 20.55 -12.70 -7.24
CA ASP A 243 20.80 -11.27 -7.06
C ASP A 243 20.38 -10.80 -5.66
N TRP A 244 20.53 -9.50 -5.38
CA TRP A 244 20.12 -8.93 -4.10
C TRP A 244 18.64 -9.21 -3.78
N SER A 245 17.78 -9.28 -4.80
CA SER A 245 16.34 -9.52 -4.64
C SER A 245 16.09 -10.96 -4.20
N TRP A 246 16.84 -11.93 -4.71
CA TRP A 246 16.79 -13.30 -4.23
C TRP A 246 17.14 -13.39 -2.74
N TYR A 247 18.25 -12.78 -2.32
CA TYR A 247 18.69 -12.81 -0.92
C TYR A 247 17.69 -12.11 0.00
N TYR A 248 17.15 -10.97 -0.44
CA TYR A 248 16.09 -10.26 0.27
C TYR A 248 14.83 -11.11 0.43
N ARG A 249 14.30 -11.69 -0.67
CA ARG A 249 13.04 -12.46 -0.64
C ARG A 249 13.15 -13.76 0.13
N CYS A 250 14.27 -14.47 0.00
CA CYS A 250 14.54 -15.68 0.77
C CYS A 250 14.75 -15.36 2.26
N GLY A 251 15.47 -14.27 2.56
CA GLY A 251 15.63 -13.76 3.93
C GLY A 251 14.30 -13.35 4.57
N TYR A 252 13.43 -12.67 3.81
CA TYR A 252 12.06 -12.33 4.21
C TYR A 252 11.23 -13.58 4.55
N ALA A 253 11.28 -14.60 3.69
CA ALA A 253 10.56 -15.85 3.93
C ALA A 253 11.02 -16.53 5.24
N HIS A 254 12.33 -16.56 5.50
CA HIS A 254 12.86 -17.05 6.77
C HIS A 254 12.44 -16.17 7.95
N ALA A 255 12.42 -14.84 7.80
CA ALA A 255 11.96 -13.93 8.85
C ALA A 255 10.49 -14.18 9.21
N MET A 256 9.63 -14.46 8.22
CA MET A 256 8.22 -14.80 8.44
C MET A 256 8.04 -16.13 9.19
N LEU A 257 8.91 -17.11 8.98
CA LEU A 257 8.89 -18.36 9.75
C LEU A 257 9.49 -18.20 11.16
N ALA A 258 10.25 -17.13 11.39
CA ALA A 258 10.95 -16.85 12.64
C ALA A 258 10.12 -16.01 13.64
N ILE A 259 8.84 -15.77 13.37
CA ILE A 259 7.97 -14.96 14.23
C ILE A 259 7.89 -15.57 15.63
N GLY A 260 8.24 -14.78 16.64
CA GLY A 260 8.26 -15.19 18.05
C GLY A 260 9.43 -16.12 18.42
N GLU A 261 10.40 -16.32 17.54
CA GLU A 261 11.58 -17.14 17.82
C GLU A 261 12.75 -16.31 18.39
N SER A 262 13.56 -16.94 19.24
CA SER A 262 14.76 -16.34 19.81
C SER A 262 15.89 -16.18 18.78
N TYR A 263 16.88 -15.34 19.06
CA TYR A 263 18.09 -15.16 18.24
C TYR A 263 18.76 -16.46 17.78
N GLU A 264 18.81 -17.48 18.64
CA GLU A 264 19.48 -18.76 18.36
C GLU A 264 18.69 -19.68 17.40
N SER A 265 17.50 -19.28 16.95
CA SER A 265 16.68 -20.11 16.07
C SER A 265 17.26 -20.20 14.67
N GLU A 266 17.03 -21.34 14.00
CA GLU A 266 17.53 -21.57 12.65
C GLU A 266 17.00 -20.53 11.66
N HIS A 267 15.72 -20.16 11.77
CA HIS A 267 15.10 -19.22 10.86
C HIS A 267 15.55 -17.77 11.11
N VAL A 268 15.73 -17.34 12.37
CA VAL A 268 16.31 -16.02 12.67
C VAL A 268 17.73 -15.91 12.09
N GLN A 269 18.59 -16.91 12.36
CA GLN A 269 19.97 -16.91 11.88
C GLN A 269 20.06 -16.90 10.34
N LYS A 270 19.22 -17.69 9.66
CA LYS A 270 19.14 -17.69 8.19
C LYS A 270 18.65 -16.35 7.66
N ALA A 271 17.60 -15.77 8.26
CA ALA A 271 17.07 -14.49 7.85
C ALA A 271 18.14 -13.39 7.94
N LEU A 272 18.81 -13.25 9.08
CA LEU A 272 19.87 -12.25 9.27
C LEU A 272 21.04 -12.44 8.29
N GLN A 273 21.48 -13.68 8.05
CA GLN A 273 22.56 -13.96 7.10
C GLN A 273 22.21 -13.55 5.66
N LEU A 274 21.00 -13.92 5.22
CA LEU A 274 20.52 -13.61 3.87
C LEU A 274 20.29 -12.11 3.70
N ILE A 275 19.66 -11.46 4.68
CA ILE A 275 19.39 -10.02 4.65
C ILE A 275 20.70 -9.22 4.70
N GLU A 276 21.70 -9.61 5.49
CA GLU A 276 23.00 -8.93 5.48
C GLU A 276 23.67 -9.00 4.10
N THR A 277 23.54 -10.14 3.42
CA THR A 277 24.05 -10.30 2.05
C THR A 277 23.30 -9.39 1.07
N ALA A 278 21.97 -9.34 1.17
CA ALA A 278 21.14 -8.42 0.38
C ALA A 278 21.52 -6.94 0.62
N MET A 279 21.76 -6.54 1.87
CA MET A 279 22.21 -5.19 2.23
C MET A 279 23.57 -4.83 1.61
N LYS A 280 24.53 -5.77 1.62
CA LYS A 280 25.84 -5.56 1.00
C LYS A 280 25.70 -5.33 -0.51
N MET A 281 24.91 -6.16 -1.19
CA MET A 281 24.70 -6.06 -2.64
C MET A 281 23.92 -4.80 -3.04
N THR A 282 22.86 -4.43 -2.30
CA THR A 282 22.09 -3.21 -2.57
C THR A 282 22.92 -1.95 -2.35
N LYS A 283 23.77 -1.91 -1.32
CA LYS A 283 24.75 -0.81 -1.12
C LYS A 283 25.75 -0.68 -2.26
N GLU A 284 26.32 -1.79 -2.70
CA GLU A 284 27.26 -1.81 -3.84
C GLU A 284 26.61 -1.33 -5.13
N ALA A 285 25.33 -1.66 -5.33
CA ALA A 285 24.54 -1.25 -6.48
C ALA A 285 23.87 0.13 -6.35
N HIS A 286 24.07 0.86 -5.23
CA HIS A 286 23.41 2.14 -4.95
C HIS A 286 21.87 2.09 -5.00
N LEU A 287 21.29 1.02 -4.48
CA LEU A 287 19.84 0.75 -4.45
C LEU A 287 19.24 1.13 -3.10
N ASP A 288 19.20 2.43 -2.79
CA ASP A 288 18.81 2.94 -1.45
C ASP A 288 17.38 2.54 -1.04
N LYS A 289 16.42 2.50 -1.97
CA LYS A 289 15.04 2.07 -1.69
C LYS A 289 15.00 0.60 -1.25
N GLN A 290 15.73 -0.26 -1.95
CA GLN A 290 15.82 -1.70 -1.69
C GLN A 290 16.61 -2.01 -0.42
N LEU A 291 17.63 -1.19 -0.13
CA LEU A 291 18.31 -1.21 1.17
C LEU A 291 17.32 -0.92 2.31
N GLY A 292 16.41 0.03 2.09
CA GLY A 292 15.28 0.30 2.98
C GLY A 292 14.43 -0.94 3.24
N TRP A 293 14.04 -1.67 2.20
CA TRP A 293 13.27 -2.92 2.34
C TRP A 293 14.00 -3.95 3.21
N CYS A 294 15.30 -4.14 3.02
CA CYS A 294 16.11 -5.03 3.85
C CYS A 294 16.08 -4.59 5.34
N CYS A 295 16.09 -3.28 5.61
CA CYS A 295 16.02 -2.76 6.98
C CYS A 295 14.66 -3.07 7.64
N GLU A 296 13.55 -2.96 6.90
CA GLU A 296 12.21 -3.26 7.44
C GLU A 296 12.10 -4.75 7.86
N VAL A 297 12.69 -5.68 7.11
CA VAL A 297 12.72 -7.10 7.52
C VAL A 297 13.48 -7.29 8.83
N VAL A 298 14.62 -6.61 9.00
CA VAL A 298 15.36 -6.75 10.25
C VAL A 298 14.59 -6.15 11.40
N LYS A 299 13.96 -4.98 11.25
CA LYS A 299 13.11 -4.39 12.31
C LYS A 299 12.07 -5.37 12.82
N TYR A 300 11.43 -6.07 11.91
CA TYR A 300 10.44 -7.08 12.27
C TYR A 300 11.03 -8.15 13.19
N LEU A 301 12.25 -8.61 12.89
CA LEU A 301 12.99 -9.54 13.76
C LEU A 301 13.46 -8.88 15.07
N LEU A 302 13.81 -7.58 15.07
CA LEU A 302 14.26 -6.85 16.26
C LEU A 302 13.21 -6.75 17.36
N THR A 303 11.92 -6.88 17.03
CA THR A 303 10.87 -7.00 18.05
C THR A 303 11.08 -8.20 18.97
N GLN A 304 11.86 -9.21 18.54
CA GLN A 304 12.08 -10.47 19.25
C GLN A 304 13.55 -10.71 19.65
N ILE A 305 14.50 -9.93 19.11
CA ILE A 305 15.95 -10.09 19.34
C ILE A 305 16.64 -8.77 19.68
N LYS A 306 17.56 -8.79 20.64
CA LYS A 306 18.21 -7.60 21.18
C LYS A 306 19.47 -7.24 20.38
N PRO A 307 19.79 -5.95 20.19
CA PRO A 307 21.01 -5.49 19.50
C PRO A 307 22.32 -6.13 19.97
N LYS A 308 22.46 -6.37 21.28
CA LYS A 308 23.63 -7.02 21.86
C LYS A 308 23.85 -8.45 21.36
N GLU A 309 22.80 -9.13 20.89
CA GLU A 309 22.83 -10.52 20.46
C GLU A 309 23.39 -10.64 19.04
N TYR A 310 22.97 -9.77 18.11
CA TYR A 310 23.37 -9.87 16.71
C TYR A 310 24.51 -8.91 16.28
N LYS A 311 24.79 -7.84 17.04
CA LYS A 311 25.76 -6.79 16.65
C LYS A 311 27.16 -7.32 16.32
N GLY A 312 27.60 -8.36 17.03
CA GLY A 312 28.92 -8.97 16.80
C GLY A 312 28.96 -9.78 15.50
N ASP A 313 27.90 -10.52 15.22
CA ASP A 313 27.83 -11.49 14.12
C ASP A 313 27.40 -10.85 12.80
N TYR A 314 26.54 -9.82 12.85
CA TYR A 314 26.00 -9.10 11.69
C TYR A 314 26.27 -7.59 11.76
N PRO A 315 27.55 -7.16 11.74
CA PRO A 315 27.92 -5.76 11.90
C PRO A 315 27.40 -4.88 10.75
N VAL A 316 27.22 -5.41 9.54
CA VAL A 316 26.66 -4.59 8.44
C VAL A 316 25.20 -4.32 8.70
N ILE A 317 24.42 -5.28 9.20
CA ILE A 317 23.03 -5.02 9.63
C ILE A 317 23.01 -3.96 10.71
N PHE A 318 23.79 -4.14 11.78
CA PHE A 318 23.81 -3.21 12.92
C PHE A 318 24.14 -1.77 12.49
N GLU A 319 25.22 -1.60 11.73
CA GLU A 319 25.62 -0.27 11.25
C GLU A 319 24.65 0.31 10.22
N THR A 320 24.05 -0.51 9.36
CA THR A 320 23.06 -0.03 8.37
C THR A 320 21.82 0.48 9.04
N ILE A 321 21.27 -0.30 9.98
CA ILE A 321 20.12 0.07 10.79
C ILE A 321 20.42 1.38 11.49
N LYS A 322 21.48 1.42 12.31
CA LYS A 322 21.91 2.63 13.00
C LYS A 322 21.96 3.86 12.07
N ASN A 323 22.69 3.79 10.96
CA ASN A 323 22.84 4.92 10.05
C ASN A 323 21.55 5.29 9.29
N VAL A 324 20.66 4.34 8.98
CA VAL A 324 19.39 4.63 8.29
C VAL A 324 18.41 5.32 9.25
N PHE A 325 18.42 4.96 10.54
CA PHE A 325 17.62 5.63 11.56
C PHE A 325 18.20 7.00 11.93
N ASP A 326 19.52 7.11 12.07
CA ASP A 326 20.20 8.40 12.26
C ASP A 326 19.91 9.36 11.08
N ASN A 327 19.85 8.85 9.83
CA ASN A 327 19.58 9.67 8.66
C ASN A 327 18.09 10.01 8.45
N ARG A 328 17.13 9.16 8.86
CA ARG A 328 15.70 9.53 8.81
C ARG A 328 15.40 10.69 9.78
N ASN A 329 16.12 10.77 10.89
CA ASN A 329 16.07 11.93 11.80
C ASN A 329 16.78 13.17 11.23
N SER A 330 17.70 13.02 10.27
CA SER A 330 18.34 14.15 9.56
C SER A 330 17.60 14.64 8.29
N LYS A 331 16.60 13.89 7.80
CA LYS A 331 15.94 14.12 6.49
C LYS A 331 14.45 14.49 6.57
N LYS A 332 13.98 14.98 7.72
CA LYS A 332 12.74 15.78 7.78
C LYS A 332 13.13 17.25 7.96
N THR A 333 13.55 17.88 6.84
CA THR A 333 13.40 19.31 6.49
C THR A 333 14.41 19.68 5.40
N THR A 334 13.95 19.70 4.15
CA THR A 334 14.44 20.67 3.16
C THR A 334 13.24 21.47 2.68
N GLU A 335 12.81 22.39 3.53
CA GLU A 335 12.38 23.75 3.18
C GLU A 335 12.27 24.55 4.49
N ASP A 336 13.43 24.89 5.08
CA ASP A 336 13.81 26.28 5.35
C ASP A 336 15.13 26.32 6.14
N ASN A 337 15.97 27.30 5.80
CA ASN A 337 17.25 27.52 6.44
C ASN A 337 17.07 28.09 7.85
N HIS A 338 17.69 27.49 8.86
CA HIS A 338 18.55 28.21 9.82
C HIS A 338 19.43 27.21 10.59
N ILE A 339 20.74 27.49 10.61
CA ILE A 339 21.74 26.83 11.45
C ILE A 339 21.69 27.49 12.82
N GLU A 340 21.52 26.70 13.88
CA GLU A 340 21.96 26.85 15.28
C GLU A 340 21.24 25.74 16.07
N ASP A 341 21.77 25.02 17.04
CA ASP A 341 23.11 24.72 17.54
C ASP A 341 22.96 23.37 18.27
N ALA A 342 24.06 22.74 18.65
CA ALA A 342 24.09 21.40 19.25
C ALA A 342 23.16 21.19 20.45
N ASN A 343 22.50 20.02 20.51
CA ASN A 343 22.32 19.26 21.76
C ASN A 343 22.28 17.74 21.46
N GLU A 344 23.08 17.01 22.23
CA GLU A 344 23.04 15.55 22.38
C GLU A 344 21.65 15.15 22.90
N TYR A 345 20.93 14.28 22.20
CA TYR A 345 19.75 13.62 22.74
C TYR A 345 20.09 12.15 22.99
N GLU A 346 20.03 11.76 24.25
CA GLU A 346 20.15 10.37 24.70
C GLU A 346 18.98 9.55 24.12
N GLU A 347 19.23 8.27 23.83
CA GLU A 347 18.25 7.32 23.30
C GLU A 347 17.34 6.89 24.46
N ASP A 348 16.18 7.55 24.62
CA ASP A 348 15.27 7.31 25.75
C ASP A 348 14.67 5.90 25.70
N ASN A 349 15.17 5.02 26.56
CA ASN A 349 14.85 3.61 26.63
C ASN A 349 13.70 3.37 27.63
N TYR A 350 12.47 3.72 27.25
CA TYR A 350 11.27 3.58 28.09
C TYR A 350 10.78 2.12 28.23
N PRO A 351 10.15 1.73 29.36
CA PRO A 351 9.57 0.40 29.54
C PRO A 351 8.34 0.17 28.65
N THR A 352 8.20 -1.03 28.09
CA THR A 352 7.12 -1.41 27.16
C THR A 352 5.90 -2.05 27.84
N TYR A 353 6.05 -2.60 29.05
CA TYR A 353 4.98 -3.19 29.88
C TYR A 353 4.17 -4.36 29.26
N ASP A 354 4.74 -5.05 28.29
CA ASP A 354 4.24 -6.16 27.47
C ASP A 354 3.94 -7.49 28.22
N VAL A 355 4.12 -7.52 29.54
CA VAL A 355 3.91 -8.71 30.39
C VAL A 355 2.84 -8.47 31.48
N VAL A 356 2.10 -7.35 31.41
CA VAL A 356 1.15 -6.97 32.48
C VAL A 356 -0.28 -7.40 32.16
N HIS A 357 -0.77 -8.41 32.89
CA HIS A 357 -2.14 -8.90 32.73
C HIS A 357 -3.16 -8.03 33.51
N TRP A 358 -3.63 -6.95 32.88
CA TRP A 358 -4.71 -6.09 33.39
C TRP A 358 -5.85 -5.98 32.38
N VAL A 359 -7.11 -6.03 32.87
CA VAL A 359 -8.31 -5.93 32.03
C VAL A 359 -9.08 -4.67 32.45
N PHE A 360 -9.30 -3.77 31.50
CA PHE A 360 -10.08 -2.56 31.72
C PHE A 360 -11.56 -2.90 31.89
N ASN A 361 -12.23 -2.17 32.78
CA ASN A 361 -13.64 -2.37 33.06
C ASN A 361 -14.27 -1.05 33.55
N LYS A 362 -15.59 -1.05 33.73
CA LYS A 362 -16.35 0.18 34.06
C LYS A 362 -16.28 0.58 35.55
N GLN A 363 -15.49 -0.10 36.36
CA GLN A 363 -15.39 0.18 37.80
C GLN A 363 -14.34 1.27 38.05
N THR A 364 -14.75 2.41 38.61
CA THR A 364 -13.77 3.37 39.15
C THR A 364 -13.21 2.89 40.48
N TYR A 365 -11.89 2.92 40.64
CA TYR A 365 -11.22 2.47 41.85
C TYR A 365 -10.73 3.62 42.73
N SER A 366 -10.79 3.41 44.05
CA SER A 366 -9.90 4.12 44.99
C SER A 366 -8.50 3.48 44.97
N ARG A 367 -7.47 4.21 45.38
CA ARG A 367 -6.09 3.68 45.38
C ARG A 367 -5.97 2.37 46.16
N GLU A 368 -6.54 2.31 47.36
CA GLU A 368 -6.50 1.11 48.22
C GLU A 368 -7.21 -0.10 47.57
N ALA A 369 -8.34 0.14 46.90
CA ALA A 369 -9.10 -0.89 46.23
C ALA A 369 -8.37 -1.42 44.98
N PHE A 370 -7.82 -0.50 44.17
CA PHE A 370 -7.05 -0.85 42.98
C PHE A 370 -5.82 -1.66 43.36
N SER A 371 -5.02 -1.17 44.31
CA SER A 371 -3.80 -1.85 44.75
C SER A 371 -4.09 -3.28 45.22
N LYS A 372 -5.20 -3.51 45.93
CA LYS A 372 -5.56 -4.86 46.34
C LYS A 372 -5.82 -5.78 45.14
N GLU A 373 -6.58 -5.31 44.15
CA GLU A 373 -6.94 -6.09 42.96
C GLU A 373 -5.75 -6.31 42.04
N TYR A 374 -4.96 -5.27 41.78
CA TYR A 374 -3.70 -5.32 41.05
C TYR A 374 -2.77 -6.39 41.65
N ASN A 375 -2.53 -6.33 42.97
CA ASN A 375 -1.67 -7.30 43.65
C ASN A 375 -2.26 -8.74 43.64
N GLU A 376 -3.58 -8.90 43.64
CA GLU A 376 -4.22 -10.22 43.47
C GLU A 376 -4.07 -10.77 42.05
N ASN A 377 -4.07 -9.90 41.03
CA ASN A 377 -3.84 -10.28 39.64
C ASN A 377 -2.37 -10.60 39.38
N VAL A 378 -1.44 -9.74 39.78
CA VAL A 378 0.02 -9.95 39.60
C VAL A 378 0.51 -11.25 40.26
N LYS A 379 -0.02 -11.60 41.44
CA LYS A 379 0.30 -12.88 42.12
C LYS A 379 -0.03 -14.14 41.33
N LYS A 380 -0.90 -14.07 40.31
CA LYS A 380 -1.23 -15.22 39.47
C LYS A 380 -0.13 -15.51 38.44
N TYR A 381 0.78 -14.56 38.21
CA TYR A 381 1.71 -14.55 37.08
C TYR A 381 3.18 -14.37 37.49
N LEU A 382 3.49 -14.12 38.77
CA LEU A 382 4.86 -14.06 39.30
C LEU A 382 5.16 -15.25 40.23
N ASP A 383 6.36 -15.85 40.11
CA ASP A 383 6.90 -16.80 41.09
C ASP A 383 7.33 -16.04 42.38
N ASP A 384 7.24 -16.69 43.56
CA ASP A 384 7.34 -16.11 44.92
C ASP A 384 8.60 -15.25 45.24
N ASP A 385 9.58 -15.13 44.34
CA ASP A 385 10.90 -14.49 44.57
C ASP A 385 11.22 -13.27 43.65
N GLU A 386 10.33 -12.83 42.75
CA GLU A 386 10.55 -11.61 41.94
C GLU A 386 9.77 -10.40 42.47
N ALA A 387 10.47 -9.29 42.74
CA ALA A 387 9.85 -8.02 43.11
C ALA A 387 9.50 -7.22 41.84
N ASP A 388 8.24 -6.79 41.73
CA ASP A 388 7.62 -6.01 40.63
C ASP A 388 8.15 -4.55 40.52
N ASP A 389 9.44 -4.30 40.78
CA ASP A 389 10.01 -2.95 40.96
C ASP A 389 11.01 -2.51 39.87
N ASP A 390 11.26 -3.33 38.83
CA ASP A 390 12.32 -3.07 37.83
C ASP A 390 11.84 -2.30 36.57
N ASP A 391 10.52 -2.09 36.38
CA ASP A 391 9.95 -1.41 35.20
C ASP A 391 9.32 -0.06 35.55
N ARG A 392 10.16 0.93 35.87
CA ARG A 392 9.73 2.30 36.14
C ARG A 392 9.78 3.14 34.88
N LEU A 393 8.77 3.98 34.69
CA LEU A 393 8.79 5.01 33.67
C LEU A 393 9.34 6.27 34.31
N GLU A 394 10.62 6.56 34.08
CA GLU A 394 11.42 7.61 34.76
C GLU A 394 11.09 9.02 34.26
N GLU A 395 9.80 9.37 34.23
CA GLU A 395 9.29 10.67 33.81
C GLU A 395 8.39 11.28 34.91
N PRO A 396 8.56 12.57 35.24
CA PRO A 396 7.74 13.25 36.25
C PRO A 396 6.31 13.53 35.74
N GLU A 397 6.15 13.67 34.43
CA GLU A 397 4.88 13.86 33.75
C GLU A 397 4.95 13.29 32.33
N ILE A 398 3.82 12.81 31.82
CA ILE A 398 3.69 12.20 30.50
C ILE A 398 2.37 12.62 29.85
N LEU A 399 2.31 12.54 28.53
CA LEU A 399 1.07 12.49 27.79
C LEU A 399 0.80 11.04 27.37
N VAL A 400 -0.47 10.64 27.42
CA VAL A 400 -0.90 9.32 26.93
C VAL A 400 -2.01 9.48 25.91
N THR A 401 -1.97 8.71 24.84
CA THR A 401 -3.00 8.63 23.80
C THR A 401 -3.68 7.26 23.82
N TYR A 402 -5.00 7.24 23.66
CA TYR A 402 -5.77 5.99 23.61
C TYR A 402 -7.10 6.18 22.86
N GLU A 403 -7.57 5.12 22.22
CA GLU A 403 -8.86 5.10 21.53
C GLU A 403 -10.01 4.69 22.47
N ALA A 404 -11.14 5.37 22.36
CA ALA A 404 -12.36 5.02 23.08
C ALA A 404 -13.62 5.53 22.38
N TRP A 405 -14.77 4.98 22.78
CA TRP A 405 -16.09 5.44 22.41
C TRP A 405 -16.71 6.31 23.50
N ILE A 406 -17.21 7.49 23.13
CA ILE A 406 -17.87 8.44 24.04
C ILE A 406 -19.25 8.89 23.53
N GLU A 407 -20.21 9.08 24.42
CA GLU A 407 -21.56 9.61 24.12
C GLU A 407 -21.58 11.15 24.14
N SER A 408 -20.66 11.77 24.89
CA SER A 408 -20.54 13.22 25.11
C SER A 408 -19.12 13.61 25.51
N GLU A 409 -18.68 14.82 25.14
CA GLU A 409 -17.46 15.45 25.66
C GLU A 409 -17.48 15.61 27.19
N ASP A 410 -18.66 15.55 27.83
CA ASP A 410 -18.79 15.55 29.30
C ASP A 410 -18.13 14.33 29.98
N GLN A 411 -17.78 13.29 29.22
CA GLN A 411 -17.02 12.13 29.70
C GLN A 411 -15.51 12.39 29.80
N LEU A 412 -15.01 13.47 29.20
CA LEU A 412 -13.59 13.86 29.30
C LEU A 412 -13.30 14.46 30.67
N PHE A 413 -12.19 14.03 31.26
CA PHE A 413 -11.67 14.65 32.48
C PHE A 413 -10.94 15.97 32.16
N ASP A 414 -10.72 16.82 33.17
CA ASP A 414 -10.07 18.13 32.99
C ASP A 414 -8.69 18.03 32.33
N ASN A 415 -8.00 16.89 32.54
CA ASN A 415 -6.71 16.55 31.99
C ASN A 415 -6.78 15.77 30.65
N GLU A 416 -7.93 15.72 29.98
CA GLU A 416 -8.13 15.03 28.70
C GLU A 416 -8.60 15.96 27.59
N ARG A 417 -8.18 15.69 26.35
CA ARG A 417 -8.70 16.33 25.13
C ARG A 417 -8.83 15.29 24.02
N VAL A 418 -9.81 15.49 23.15
CA VAL A 418 -9.88 14.77 21.88
C VAL A 418 -8.84 15.37 20.92
N THR A 419 -8.15 14.51 20.17
CA THR A 419 -7.15 14.94 19.18
C THR A 419 -7.76 15.27 17.81
N ASP A 420 -8.99 14.81 17.54
CA ASP A 420 -9.75 15.11 16.32
C ASP A 420 -10.17 16.59 16.20
N GLU A 421 -10.23 17.09 14.96
CA GLU A 421 -10.47 18.52 14.67
C GLU A 421 -11.88 19.02 15.02
N GLU A 422 -12.93 18.19 14.86
CA GLU A 422 -14.32 18.54 15.21
C GLU A 422 -15.22 17.28 15.37
N LEU A 423 -15.97 17.16 16.47
CA LEU A 423 -16.94 16.08 16.67
C LEU A 423 -18.30 16.40 16.05
N LEU A 424 -18.58 15.89 14.84
CA LEU A 424 -19.86 16.13 14.17
C LEU A 424 -20.89 15.06 14.56
N GLU A 425 -22.16 15.46 14.72
CA GLU A 425 -23.25 14.53 15.08
C GLU A 425 -23.51 13.44 14.01
N GLU A 426 -23.07 13.66 12.77
CA GLU A 426 -23.19 12.67 11.69
C GLU A 426 -22.15 11.55 11.79
N ASP A 427 -21.09 11.73 12.57
CA ASP A 427 -20.01 10.75 12.76
C ASP A 427 -20.31 9.73 13.86
N LYS A 428 -21.47 9.83 14.52
CA LYS A 428 -21.85 8.87 15.57
C LYS A 428 -22.25 7.52 14.99
N GLU A 429 -21.63 6.46 15.51
CA GLU A 429 -22.12 5.09 15.34
C GLU A 429 -22.81 4.65 16.64
N ASP A 430 -24.03 4.13 16.53
CA ASP A 430 -24.86 3.70 17.67
C ASP A 430 -25.03 4.75 18.80
N GLY A 431 -24.90 6.04 18.46
CA GLY A 431 -25.04 7.15 19.39
C GLY A 431 -23.76 7.55 20.13
N MET A 432 -22.61 7.00 19.75
CA MET A 432 -21.29 7.31 20.30
C MET A 432 -20.31 7.74 19.20
N TRP A 433 -19.30 8.52 19.55
CA TRP A 433 -18.15 8.80 18.69
C TRP A 433 -17.00 7.87 19.06
N GLN A 434 -16.34 7.27 18.08
CA GLN A 434 -15.01 6.70 18.25
C GLN A 434 -14.00 7.83 18.14
N VAL A 435 -13.21 8.04 19.19
CA VAL A 435 -12.27 9.17 19.29
C VAL A 435 -10.93 8.69 19.80
N GLU A 436 -9.88 9.40 19.41
CA GLU A 436 -8.59 9.34 20.07
C GLU A 436 -8.51 10.44 21.14
N ILE A 437 -8.15 10.05 22.37
CA ILE A 437 -8.11 10.91 23.54
C ILE A 437 -6.68 11.01 24.03
N MET A 438 -6.18 12.23 24.14
CA MET A 438 -4.93 12.55 24.81
C MET A 438 -5.20 12.93 26.27
N ALA A 439 -4.41 12.40 27.20
CA ALA A 439 -4.48 12.73 28.62
C ALA A 439 -3.11 13.12 29.18
N HIS A 440 -3.07 14.18 30.00
CA HIS A 440 -1.88 14.58 30.76
C HIS A 440 -1.86 13.90 32.13
N LEU A 441 -0.79 13.17 32.42
CA LEU A 441 -0.57 12.47 33.68
C LEU A 441 0.69 12.98 34.36
N VAL A 442 0.62 13.15 35.68
CA VAL A 442 1.75 13.57 36.53
C VAL A 442 2.03 12.49 37.55
N ALA A 443 3.29 12.09 37.75
CA ALA A 443 3.66 11.08 38.72
C ALA A 443 3.37 11.57 40.15
N ASP A 444 2.79 10.71 41.00
CA ASP A 444 2.41 11.05 42.37
C ASP A 444 3.62 11.43 43.23
N ASN A 445 4.78 10.84 42.92
CA ASN A 445 6.07 11.15 43.54
C ASN A 445 6.80 12.34 42.89
N GLY A 446 6.30 12.84 41.75
CA GLY A 446 6.88 13.92 40.96
C GLY A 446 8.18 13.58 40.23
N THR A 447 8.51 12.29 40.07
CA THR A 447 9.76 11.83 39.47
C THR A 447 9.61 10.67 38.48
N TYR A 448 8.76 9.68 38.76
CA TYR A 448 8.59 8.50 37.91
C TYR A 448 7.26 7.81 38.17
N PHE A 449 6.70 7.13 37.18
CA PHE A 449 5.53 6.28 37.36
C PHE A 449 5.94 4.87 37.72
N THR A 450 5.30 4.29 38.75
CA THR A 450 5.28 2.84 38.89
C THR A 450 4.24 2.26 37.93
N ARG A 451 4.46 1.02 37.49
CA ARG A 451 3.49 0.25 36.69
C ARG A 451 2.08 0.25 37.30
N GLU A 452 1.98 -0.03 38.61
CA GLU A 452 0.70 -0.01 39.34
C GLU A 452 0.05 1.38 39.30
N GLU A 453 0.83 2.44 39.47
CA GLU A 453 0.31 3.81 39.43
C GLU A 453 -0.17 4.21 38.04
N LEU A 454 0.61 3.93 37.01
CA LEU A 454 0.24 4.22 35.63
C LEU A 454 -1.07 3.52 35.27
N LEU A 455 -1.18 2.22 35.55
CA LEU A 455 -2.41 1.46 35.31
C LEU A 455 -3.60 1.94 36.13
N PHE A 456 -3.38 2.36 37.37
CA PHE A 456 -4.44 2.96 38.19
C PHE A 456 -5.02 4.21 37.54
N LYS A 457 -4.14 5.10 37.04
CA LYS A 457 -4.55 6.34 36.39
C LYS A 457 -5.27 6.05 35.07
N LEU A 458 -4.66 5.23 34.20
CA LEU A 458 -5.25 4.80 32.93
C LEU A 458 -6.62 4.15 33.13
N HIS A 459 -6.75 3.22 34.07
CA HIS A 459 -8.01 2.53 34.30
C HIS A 459 -9.12 3.50 34.71
N ASN A 460 -8.82 4.44 35.61
CA ASN A 460 -9.83 5.41 36.04
C ASN A 460 -10.18 6.44 34.95
N LEU A 461 -9.25 6.78 34.06
CA LEU A 461 -9.53 7.59 32.87
C LEU A 461 -10.49 6.86 31.91
N MET A 462 -10.30 5.56 31.72
CA MET A 462 -11.08 4.79 30.76
C MET A 462 -12.40 4.22 31.32
N ALA A 463 -12.57 4.16 32.65
CA ALA A 463 -13.72 3.50 33.30
C ALA A 463 -15.09 4.08 32.93
N ASN A 464 -15.17 5.36 32.56
CA ASN A 464 -16.40 6.02 32.12
C ASN A 464 -16.57 6.05 30.59
N LYS A 465 -15.70 5.39 29.82
CA LYS A 465 -15.71 5.35 28.35
C LYS A 465 -15.96 3.93 27.86
N GLU A 466 -16.42 3.76 26.62
CA GLU A 466 -16.65 2.45 26.01
C GLU A 466 -15.41 2.01 25.22
N LEU A 467 -14.90 0.81 25.51
CA LEU A 467 -13.66 0.30 24.92
C LEU A 467 -13.92 -0.98 24.11
N GLY A 468 -15.13 -1.55 24.19
CA GLY A 468 -15.46 -2.86 23.65
C GLY A 468 -15.41 -3.98 24.70
N ASP A 469 -15.60 -5.22 24.25
CA ASP A 469 -15.60 -6.39 25.13
C ASP A 469 -14.17 -6.85 25.45
N HIS A 470 -13.90 -7.15 26.72
CA HIS A 470 -12.68 -7.83 27.20
C HIS A 470 -11.34 -7.12 26.95
N VAL A 471 -11.32 -5.79 26.92
CA VAL A 471 -10.11 -5.00 26.65
C VAL A 471 -9.02 -5.21 27.69
N PHE A 472 -7.88 -5.74 27.25
CA PHE A 472 -6.69 -5.99 28.07
C PHE A 472 -5.55 -5.04 27.70
N PHE A 473 -4.77 -4.64 28.70
CA PHE A 473 -3.59 -3.82 28.52
C PHE A 473 -2.45 -4.63 27.91
N GLU A 474 -1.90 -4.19 26.78
CA GLU A 474 -0.81 -4.85 26.06
C GLU A 474 0.54 -4.12 26.19
N GLY A 475 0.54 -2.88 26.65
CA GLY A 475 1.78 -2.12 26.86
C GLY A 475 1.63 -0.64 26.55
N ILE A 476 2.77 0.04 26.42
CA ILE A 476 2.85 1.41 25.95
C ILE A 476 3.90 1.54 24.84
N GLU A 477 3.63 2.42 23.87
CA GLU A 477 4.56 2.77 22.79
C GLU A 477 4.91 4.25 22.85
N TYR A 478 6.21 4.57 22.83
CA TYR A 478 6.66 5.96 22.84
C TYR A 478 6.53 6.60 21.46
N GLU A 479 5.83 7.74 21.37
CA GLU A 479 5.48 8.40 20.11
C GLU A 479 6.25 9.71 19.84
N GLY A 480 6.95 10.23 20.85
CA GLY A 480 7.69 11.50 20.72
C GLY A 480 7.46 12.42 21.91
N HIS A 481 7.65 13.73 21.70
CA HIS A 481 7.37 14.76 22.70
C HIS A 481 6.37 15.77 22.13
N GLU A 482 5.46 16.25 22.97
CA GLU A 482 4.51 17.30 22.62
C GLU A 482 4.65 18.51 23.53
N CYS A 483 4.54 19.72 22.97
CA CYS A 483 4.78 20.97 23.70
C CYS A 483 3.49 21.62 24.22
N GLU A 484 2.37 21.43 23.50
CA GLU A 484 1.08 22.03 23.83
C GLU A 484 0.01 20.99 24.22
N GLY A 485 0.13 19.74 23.71
CA GLY A 485 -0.81 18.66 24.03
C GLY A 485 -2.28 19.06 23.86
N TYR A 486 -2.62 19.75 22.77
CA TYR A 486 -3.96 20.28 22.52
C TYR A 486 -4.47 21.24 23.62
N GLY A 487 -3.56 22.00 24.24
CA GLY A 487 -3.84 22.93 25.33
C GLY A 487 -3.93 22.26 26.72
N LEU A 488 -3.51 21.00 26.84
CA LEU A 488 -3.32 20.34 28.14
C LEU A 488 -2.07 20.82 28.87
N ILE A 489 -1.03 21.17 28.10
CA ILE A 489 0.27 21.57 28.60
C ILE A 489 0.75 22.83 27.87
N ASP A 490 1.75 23.50 28.43
CA ASP A 490 2.44 24.63 27.83
C ASP A 490 3.91 24.51 28.27
N ASN A 491 4.62 23.56 27.65
CA ASN A 491 5.97 23.18 28.01
C ASN A 491 6.86 23.27 26.76
N GLU A 492 7.71 24.31 26.69
CA GLU A 492 8.63 24.56 25.57
C GLU A 492 9.64 23.42 25.36
N ASP A 493 9.94 22.64 26.40
CA ASP A 493 10.88 21.50 26.33
C ASP A 493 10.19 20.21 25.83
N GLY A 494 8.86 20.20 25.74
CA GLY A 494 8.05 19.04 25.38
C GLY A 494 7.94 18.00 26.50
N ILE A 495 6.82 17.27 26.53
CA ILE A 495 6.59 16.14 27.45
C ILE A 495 6.46 14.86 26.61
N PRO A 496 7.05 13.74 27.04
CA PRO A 496 6.98 12.49 26.29
C PRO A 496 5.54 11.97 26.15
N VAL A 497 5.21 11.50 24.96
CA VAL A 497 3.89 10.97 24.57
C VAL A 497 3.97 9.46 24.43
N PHE A 498 2.99 8.76 25.00
CA PHE A 498 2.88 7.31 24.93
C PHE A 498 1.50 6.86 24.43
N TYR A 499 1.47 6.05 23.38
CA TYR A 499 0.25 5.35 22.97
C TYR A 499 -0.01 4.15 23.87
N ILE A 500 -1.26 3.99 24.32
CA ILE A 500 -1.67 2.90 25.19
C ILE A 500 -2.20 1.73 24.34
N CYS A 501 -1.39 0.68 24.24
CA CYS A 501 -1.76 -0.52 23.48
C CYS A 501 -2.78 -1.36 24.24
N CYS A 502 -3.94 -1.59 23.63
CA CYS A 502 -5.02 -2.41 24.18
C CYS A 502 -5.42 -3.50 23.17
N GLY A 503 -5.58 -4.73 23.66
CA GLY A 503 -6.09 -5.87 22.89
C GLY A 503 -7.53 -6.23 23.27
N SER A 504 -8.28 -6.87 22.36
CA SER A 504 -9.67 -7.33 22.56
C SER A 504 -9.82 -8.85 22.52
#